data_AF-A0A968M3H0-F1
#
_entry.id   AF-A0A968M3H0-F1
#
_cell.length_a   1.000
_cell.length_b   1.000
_cell.length_c   1.000
_cell.angle_alpha   90.00
_cell.angle_beta   90.00
_cell.angle_gamma   90.00
#
_symmetry.space_group_name_H-M   'P 1'
#
loop_
_entity.id
_entity.type
_entity.pdbx_description
1 polymer ?
#
loop_
_entity_poly.entity_id
_entity_poly.type
_entity_poly.pdbx_seq_one_letter_code
_entity_poly.pdbx_strand_id
1 'polypeptide(L)'
;MVSSQSIGASLYYSGTASSETILDWYLYVIEKQTASDITFTYSLPIATESSQATINELKKLSGLTWEQLAKIFNVSRRSLHFWASGKPISPFNEEHLRRLLATIRYINRGSADINRSALLEPRHGSMIPLDLLVAGKYEEVKQLLGAGKAVEETKLKPLSSEAADAHCPQLPEDLVGALHEPVHREVRRSRSAKTTRSRKGGGSQ
;
A
#
# COMPACT_ATOMS: atom_id res chain seq x y z
N MET A 1 -48.46 12.73 -56.75
CA MET A 1 -47.14 13.35 -56.47
C MET A 1 -47.18 13.80 -55.01
N VAL A 2 -46.96 12.89 -54.05
CA VAL A 2 -45.70 12.67 -53.30
C VAL A 2 -45.14 14.02 -52.79
N SER A 3 -45.51 14.48 -51.60
CA SER A 3 -44.98 14.17 -50.26
C SER A 3 -43.72 14.97 -49.89
N SER A 4 -43.81 15.78 -48.83
CA SER A 4 -43.07 15.62 -47.55
C SER A 4 -42.68 16.93 -46.88
N GLN A 5 -43.07 17.01 -45.60
CA GLN A 5 -42.64 17.97 -44.60
C GLN A 5 -41.16 17.70 -44.21
N SER A 6 -40.42 18.76 -43.89
CA SER A 6 -39.08 18.69 -43.29
C SER A 6 -39.14 19.21 -41.86
N ILE A 7 -38.92 18.32 -40.89
CA ILE A 7 -38.76 18.64 -39.46
C ILE A 7 -37.26 18.48 -39.17
N GLY A 8 -36.60 19.57 -38.79
CA GLY A 8 -35.19 19.57 -38.40
C GLY A 8 -34.99 18.89 -37.04
N ALA A 9 -34.24 17.80 -37.05
CA ALA A 9 -33.83 17.04 -35.88
C ALA A 9 -32.66 17.74 -35.14
N SER A 10 -32.80 17.92 -33.83
CA SER A 10 -31.68 18.21 -32.91
C SER A 10 -31.39 16.94 -32.12
N LEU A 11 -30.33 16.23 -32.49
CA LEU A 11 -29.85 15.03 -31.79
C LEU A 11 -28.79 15.44 -30.77
N TYR A 12 -29.13 15.29 -29.50
CA TYR A 12 -28.18 15.25 -28.40
C TYR A 12 -27.30 14.01 -28.57
N TYR A 13 -26.01 14.20 -28.86
CA TYR A 13 -25.03 13.12 -28.82
C TYR A 13 -24.61 12.91 -27.36
N SER A 14 -25.32 12.02 -26.67
CA SER A 14 -24.85 11.38 -25.45
C SER A 14 -23.91 10.24 -25.85
N GLY A 15 -22.60 10.46 -25.72
CA GLY A 15 -21.60 9.41 -25.89
C GLY A 15 -21.50 8.56 -24.63
N THR A 16 -22.38 7.57 -24.47
CA THR A 16 -22.12 6.45 -23.56
C THR A 16 -21.12 5.53 -24.26
N ALA A 17 -19.84 5.65 -23.91
CA ALA A 17 -18.83 4.70 -24.34
C ALA A 17 -19.18 3.31 -23.77
N SER A 18 -19.30 2.37 -24.70
CA SER A 18 -19.59 0.96 -24.53
C SER A 18 -18.73 0.34 -23.41
N SER A 19 -19.39 -0.13 -22.35
CA SER A 19 -18.79 -0.95 -21.28
C SER A 19 -19.38 -2.35 -21.37
N GLU A 20 -19.08 -3.05 -22.46
CA GLU A 20 -19.33 -4.48 -22.58
C GLU A 20 -18.06 -5.14 -23.10
N THR A 21 -17.54 -6.08 -22.31
CA THR A 21 -16.78 -7.30 -22.70
C THR A 21 -15.72 -7.72 -21.66
N ILE A 22 -16.10 -8.00 -20.41
CA ILE A 22 -15.30 -8.91 -19.53
C ILE A 22 -16.20 -9.76 -18.60
N LEU A 23 -17.41 -10.13 -19.04
CA LEU A 23 -18.34 -10.93 -18.21
C LEU A 23 -18.73 -12.28 -18.81
N ASP A 24 -17.97 -12.78 -19.80
CA ASP A 24 -18.32 -14.06 -20.45
C ASP A 24 -17.46 -15.25 -19.98
N TRP A 25 -16.28 -15.01 -19.41
CA TRP A 25 -15.38 -16.09 -18.96
C TRP A 25 -15.56 -16.52 -17.49
N TYR A 26 -16.30 -15.76 -16.66
CA TYR A 26 -16.42 -16.03 -15.23
C TYR A 26 -17.74 -16.68 -14.79
N LEU A 27 -18.76 -16.74 -15.67
CA LEU A 27 -20.01 -17.47 -15.39
C LEU A 27 -19.90 -18.98 -15.64
N TYR A 28 -18.79 -19.46 -16.21
CA TYR A 28 -18.60 -20.89 -16.50
C TYR A 28 -18.27 -21.74 -15.26
N VAL A 29 -17.83 -21.14 -14.15
CA VAL A 29 -17.30 -21.89 -12.99
C VAL A 29 -18.35 -22.16 -11.90
N ILE A 30 -19.55 -21.55 -11.97
CA ILE A 30 -20.57 -21.64 -10.90
C ILE A 30 -21.77 -22.49 -11.34
N GLU A 31 -21.57 -23.74 -11.76
CA GLU A 31 -22.73 -24.63 -12.01
C GLU A 31 -22.66 -26.07 -11.52
N LYS A 32 -21.65 -26.51 -10.76
CA LYS A 32 -21.69 -27.86 -10.16
C LYS A 32 -20.94 -27.91 -8.83
N GLN A 33 -21.62 -27.62 -7.72
CA GLN A 33 -21.40 -28.34 -6.46
C GLN A 33 -22.52 -28.07 -5.44
N THR A 34 -23.05 -29.17 -4.93
CA THR A 34 -24.22 -29.30 -4.07
C THR A 34 -23.80 -29.41 -2.60
N ALA A 35 -24.59 -28.80 -1.73
CA ALA A 35 -24.71 -29.03 -0.28
C ALA A 35 -23.42 -29.05 0.56
N SER A 36 -22.95 -27.87 0.96
CA SER A 36 -22.54 -27.59 2.35
C SER A 36 -22.24 -26.10 2.50
N ASP A 37 -22.85 -25.50 3.53
CA ASP A 37 -22.81 -24.07 3.83
C ASP A 37 -21.40 -23.56 4.16
N ILE A 38 -20.71 -23.03 3.16
CA ILE A 38 -19.69 -21.99 3.36
C ILE A 38 -19.86 -20.96 2.25
N THR A 39 -20.62 -19.90 2.52
CA THR A 39 -20.61 -18.68 1.70
C THR A 39 -19.29 -17.98 1.91
N PHE A 40 -18.23 -18.47 1.26
CA PHE A 40 -17.01 -17.68 1.10
C PHE A 40 -17.31 -16.64 0.03
N THR A 41 -17.78 -15.46 0.46
CA THR A 41 -17.84 -14.29 -0.39
C THR A 41 -16.41 -13.94 -0.79
N TYR A 42 -15.97 -14.46 -1.93
CA TYR A 42 -14.84 -13.89 -2.66
C TYR A 42 -15.29 -12.51 -3.15
N SER A 43 -15.26 -11.51 -2.26
CA SER A 43 -15.27 -10.12 -2.68
C SER A 43 -13.95 -9.89 -3.39
N LEU A 44 -13.96 -9.97 -4.71
CA LEU A 44 -12.86 -9.44 -5.52
C LEU A 44 -12.65 -7.99 -5.07
N PRO A 45 -11.49 -7.62 -4.50
CA PRO A 45 -11.26 -6.28 -4.04
C PRO A 45 -10.99 -5.39 -5.25
N ILE A 46 -12.04 -5.00 -5.97
CA ILE A 46 -12.05 -3.68 -6.62
C ILE A 46 -12.46 -2.70 -5.52
N ALA A 47 -11.69 -2.70 -4.42
CA ALA A 47 -11.78 -1.64 -3.45
C ALA A 47 -11.24 -0.41 -4.17
N THR A 48 -12.09 0.58 -4.41
CA THR A 48 -11.61 1.93 -4.63
C THR A 48 -10.81 2.29 -3.38
N GLU A 49 -9.50 2.11 -3.44
CA GLU A 49 -8.62 2.39 -2.31
C GLU A 49 -8.93 3.82 -1.85
N SER A 50 -9.37 3.96 -0.59
CA SER A 50 -9.64 5.26 0.00
C SER A 50 -8.38 6.12 -0.13
N SER A 51 -8.53 7.41 -0.44
CA SER A 51 -7.39 8.34 -0.55
C SER A 51 -6.48 8.30 0.69
N GLN A 52 -7.06 8.04 1.86
CA GLN A 52 -6.33 7.81 3.09
C GLN A 52 -5.41 6.58 3.01
N ALA A 53 -5.94 5.44 2.55
CA ALA A 53 -5.19 4.21 2.40
C ALA A 53 -4.03 4.40 1.41
N THR A 54 -4.30 5.05 0.27
CA THR A 54 -3.31 5.33 -0.75
C THR A 54 -2.18 6.24 -0.25
N ILE A 55 -2.48 7.30 0.51
CA ILE A 55 -1.45 8.18 1.10
C ILE A 55 -0.59 7.43 2.11
N ASN A 56 -1.21 6.59 2.94
CA ASN A 56 -0.50 5.80 3.95
C ASN A 56 0.41 4.75 3.29
N GLU A 57 -0.06 4.09 2.24
CA GLU A 57 0.73 3.16 1.44
C GLU A 57 1.91 3.89 0.77
N LEU A 58 1.66 5.02 0.12
CA LEU A 58 2.70 5.81 -0.53
C LEU A 58 3.80 6.19 0.47
N LYS A 59 3.43 6.64 1.67
CA LYS A 59 4.38 6.94 2.74
C LYS A 59 5.16 5.70 3.18
N LYS A 60 4.49 4.56 3.32
CA LYS A 60 5.11 3.28 3.71
C LYS A 60 6.12 2.80 2.66
N LEU A 61 5.78 2.86 1.38
CA LEU A 61 6.63 2.41 0.29
C LEU A 61 7.82 3.35 0.04
N SER A 62 7.58 4.66 0.01
CA SER A 62 8.61 5.64 -0.35
C SER A 62 9.58 5.95 0.78
N GLY A 63 9.20 5.72 2.05
CA GLY A 63 10.00 6.14 3.20
C GLY A 63 10.14 7.67 3.34
N LEU A 64 9.32 8.45 2.63
CA LEU A 64 9.36 9.91 2.67
C LEU A 64 8.71 10.45 3.95
N THR A 65 9.21 11.60 4.40
CA THR A 65 8.61 12.33 5.52
C THR A 65 7.37 13.09 5.06
N TRP A 66 6.48 13.43 5.99
CA TRP A 66 5.32 14.27 5.69
C TRP A 66 5.69 15.61 5.05
N GLU A 67 6.82 16.21 5.43
CA GLU A 67 7.32 17.46 4.84
C GLU A 67 7.73 17.28 3.37
N GLN A 68 8.41 16.18 3.05
CA GLN A 68 8.82 15.89 1.67
C GLN A 68 7.62 15.59 0.77
N LEU A 69 6.62 14.86 1.30
CA LEU A 69 5.37 14.65 0.58
C LEU A 69 4.64 15.98 0.35
N ALA A 70 4.58 16.85 1.36
CA ALA A 70 3.98 18.17 1.23
C ALA A 70 4.65 19.01 0.14
N LYS A 71 5.98 18.93 0.02
CA LYS A 71 6.75 19.57 -1.07
C LYS A 71 6.35 19.03 -2.45
N ILE A 72 6.20 17.71 -2.62
CA ILE A 72 5.81 17.11 -3.90
C ILE A 72 4.41 17.58 -4.33
N PHE A 73 3.45 17.57 -3.41
CA PHE A 73 2.08 18.02 -3.71
C PHE A 73 1.91 19.54 -3.72
N ASN A 74 2.96 20.30 -3.40
CA ASN A 74 2.91 21.77 -3.24
C ASN A 74 1.78 22.23 -2.30
N VAL A 75 1.61 21.53 -1.17
CA VAL A 75 0.61 21.85 -0.15
C VAL A 75 1.23 21.98 1.23
N SER A 76 0.48 22.51 2.19
CA SER A 76 0.92 22.48 3.59
C SER A 76 0.97 21.06 4.14
N ARG A 77 1.90 20.80 5.06
CA ARG A 77 1.94 19.55 5.83
C ARG A 77 0.60 19.23 6.50
N ARG A 78 -0.11 20.26 6.99
CA ARG A 78 -1.42 20.13 7.65
C ARG A 78 -2.49 19.60 6.70
N SER A 79 -2.50 20.06 5.44
CA SER A 79 -3.41 19.56 4.41
C SER A 79 -3.19 18.07 4.16
N LEU A 80 -1.93 17.64 4.10
CA LEU A 80 -1.58 16.25 3.85
C LEU A 80 -1.98 15.33 5.01
N HIS A 81 -1.79 15.78 6.26
CA HIS A 81 -2.31 15.08 7.43
C HIS A 81 -3.84 14.96 7.42
N PHE A 82 -4.55 15.99 6.96
CA PHE A 82 -6.00 15.93 6.85
C PHE A 82 -6.47 14.88 5.83
N TRP A 83 -5.79 14.78 4.68
CA TRP A 83 -6.09 13.73 3.70
C TRP A 83 -5.75 12.34 4.23
N ALA A 84 -4.64 12.21 4.96
CA ALA A 84 -4.30 10.98 5.67
C ALA A 84 -5.28 10.61 6.81
N SER A 85 -6.10 11.56 7.24
CA SER A 85 -7.21 11.34 8.21
C SER A 85 -8.55 11.05 7.51
N GLY A 86 -8.58 10.95 6.18
CA GLY A 86 -9.79 10.65 5.41
C GLY A 86 -10.59 11.87 4.95
N LYS A 87 -10.07 13.09 5.07
CA LYS A 87 -10.73 14.27 4.48
C LYS A 87 -10.68 14.22 2.95
N PRO A 88 -11.69 14.79 2.25
CA PRO A 88 -11.73 14.80 0.80
C PRO A 88 -10.51 15.53 0.22
N ILE A 89 -10.00 14.97 -0.88
CA ILE A 89 -8.92 15.52 -1.68
C ILE A 89 -9.50 16.17 -2.95
N SER A 90 -8.82 17.17 -3.51
CA SER A 90 -9.26 17.74 -4.79
C SER A 90 -8.98 16.76 -5.94
N PRO A 91 -9.80 16.74 -7.01
CA PRO A 91 -9.60 15.81 -8.13
C PRO A 91 -8.22 15.89 -8.77
N PHE A 92 -7.65 17.10 -8.87
CA PHE A 92 -6.30 17.32 -9.36
C PHE A 92 -5.22 16.62 -8.50
N ASN A 93 -5.33 16.74 -7.17
CA ASN A 93 -4.38 16.12 -6.25
C ASN A 93 -4.61 14.61 -6.14
N GLU A 94 -5.83 14.14 -6.37
CA GLU A 94 -6.15 12.71 -6.44
C GLU A 94 -5.48 12.03 -7.64
N GLU A 95 -5.52 12.67 -8.80
CA GLU A 95 -4.82 12.21 -10.00
C GLU A 95 -3.30 12.22 -9.79
N HIS A 96 -2.77 13.30 -9.20
CA HIS A 96 -1.35 13.39 -8.82
C HIS A 96 -0.98 12.23 -7.87
N LEU A 97 -1.79 11.99 -6.84
CA LEU A 97 -1.57 10.91 -5.86
C LEU A 97 -1.50 9.53 -6.54
N ARG A 98 -2.43 9.25 -7.47
CA ARG A 98 -2.45 7.98 -8.21
C ARG A 98 -1.21 7.82 -9.10
N ARG A 99 -0.81 8.85 -9.84
CA ARG A 99 0.39 8.82 -10.69
C ARG A 99 1.66 8.63 -9.86
N LEU A 100 1.75 9.33 -8.74
CA LEU A 100 2.87 9.23 -7.82
C LEU A 100 2.94 7.82 -7.23
N LEU A 101 1.82 7.27 -6.72
CA LEU A 101 1.76 5.91 -6.22
C LEU A 101 2.21 4.89 -7.27
N ALA A 102 1.69 4.97 -8.49
CA ALA A 102 2.07 4.07 -9.58
C ALA A 102 3.58 4.12 -9.86
N THR A 103 4.17 5.31 -9.80
CA THR A 103 5.60 5.53 -9.98
C THR A 103 6.41 4.92 -8.83
N ILE A 104 5.98 5.15 -7.58
CA ILE A 104 6.63 4.58 -6.39
C ILE A 104 6.54 3.05 -6.38
N ARG A 105 5.38 2.48 -6.74
CA ARG A 105 5.19 1.03 -6.89
C ARG A 105 6.13 0.46 -7.96
N TYR A 106 6.30 1.15 -9.08
CA TYR A 106 7.21 0.73 -10.16
C TYR A 106 8.68 0.71 -9.74
N ILE A 107 9.15 1.72 -9.01
CA ILE A 107 10.56 1.80 -8.57
C ILE A 107 10.85 1.03 -7.28
N ASN A 108 9.82 0.49 -6.62
CA ASN A 108 9.93 -0.13 -5.31
C ASN A 108 10.95 -1.28 -5.30
N ARG A 109 11.94 -1.21 -4.41
CA ARG A 109 13.00 -2.23 -4.26
C ARG A 109 12.79 -3.14 -3.04
N GLY A 110 11.61 -3.11 -2.45
CA GLY A 110 11.22 -3.97 -1.33
C GLY A 110 11.46 -3.37 0.07
N SER A 111 12.22 -2.28 0.19
CA SER A 111 12.41 -1.57 1.48
C SER A 111 12.25 -0.07 1.32
N ALA A 112 11.55 0.53 2.29
CA ALA A 112 11.31 1.97 2.36
C ALA A 112 12.61 2.78 2.45
N ASP A 113 13.61 2.29 3.19
CA ASP A 113 14.90 2.97 3.33
C ASP A 113 15.70 2.97 2.02
N ILE A 114 15.67 1.85 1.30
CA ILE A 114 16.30 1.73 -0.02
C ILE A 114 15.62 2.68 -1.01
N ASN A 115 14.28 2.69 -1.04
CA ASN A 115 13.53 3.59 -1.91
C ASN A 115 13.81 5.06 -1.58
N ARG A 116 13.84 5.42 -0.29
CA ARG A 116 14.16 6.77 0.17
C ARG A 116 15.56 7.18 -0.27
N SER A 117 16.56 6.34 -0.08
CA SER A 117 17.94 6.63 -0.51
C SER A 117 18.00 6.88 -2.02
N ALA A 118 17.37 6.02 -2.83
CA ALA A 118 17.33 6.16 -4.28
C ALA A 118 16.62 7.44 -4.76
N LEU A 119 15.62 7.93 -4.01
CA LEU A 119 14.91 9.17 -4.34
C LEU A 119 15.70 10.45 -3.97
N LEU A 120 16.58 10.36 -2.98
CA LEU A 120 17.34 11.50 -2.45
C LEU A 120 18.78 11.57 -2.98
N GLU A 121 19.30 10.47 -3.50
CA GLU A 121 20.65 10.40 -4.05
C GLU A 121 20.70 11.15 -5.40
N PRO A 122 21.57 12.17 -5.54
CA PRO A 122 21.74 12.86 -6.82
C PRO A 122 22.22 11.86 -7.88
N ARG A 123 21.52 11.81 -9.00
CA ARG A 123 21.88 10.96 -10.13
C ARG A 123 22.29 11.84 -11.32
N HIS A 124 23.09 11.25 -12.21
CA HIS A 124 23.68 11.84 -13.43
C HIS A 124 23.36 13.34 -13.67
N GLY A 125 24.34 14.22 -13.46
CA GLY A 125 24.18 15.64 -13.74
C GLY A 125 23.47 16.46 -12.65
N SER A 126 23.62 16.08 -11.37
CA SER A 126 23.12 16.79 -10.17
C SER A 126 21.61 16.81 -9.96
N MET A 127 20.83 16.09 -10.77
CA MET A 127 19.39 16.02 -10.60
C MET A 127 19.01 15.00 -9.52
N ILE A 128 18.21 15.45 -8.56
CA ILE A 128 17.67 14.59 -7.50
C ILE A 128 16.30 14.07 -7.96
N PRO A 129 16.05 12.75 -7.95
CA PRO A 129 14.77 12.19 -8.39
C PRO A 129 13.55 12.78 -7.64
N LEU A 130 13.72 13.14 -6.36
CA LEU A 130 12.69 13.84 -5.59
C LEU A 130 12.26 15.16 -6.26
N ASP A 131 13.20 15.95 -6.80
CA ASP A 131 12.86 17.23 -7.44
C ASP A 131 12.18 17.02 -8.80
N LEU A 132 12.47 15.91 -9.50
CA LEU A 132 11.72 15.50 -10.68
C LEU A 132 10.26 15.15 -10.34
N LEU A 133 10.02 14.51 -9.20
CA LEU A 133 8.66 14.24 -8.71
C LEU A 133 7.92 15.52 -8.35
N VAL A 134 8.60 16.51 -7.74
CA VAL A 134 8.03 17.84 -7.47
C VAL A 134 7.64 18.54 -8.79
N ALA A 135 8.45 18.37 -9.85
CA ALA A 135 8.14 18.89 -11.18
C ALA A 135 7.07 18.07 -11.95
N GLY A 136 6.56 16.98 -11.38
CA GLY A 136 5.56 16.11 -12.02
C GLY A 136 6.11 15.24 -13.16
N LYS A 137 7.43 15.06 -13.25
CA LYS A 137 8.11 14.31 -14.32
C LYS A 137 8.26 12.83 -13.98
N TYR A 138 7.13 12.13 -13.82
CA TYR A 138 7.11 10.73 -13.36
C TYR A 138 7.84 9.77 -14.28
N GLU A 139 7.66 9.92 -15.60
CA GLU A 139 8.28 9.02 -16.58
C GLU A 139 9.81 9.14 -16.60
N GLU A 140 10.34 10.35 -16.44
CA GLU A 140 11.79 10.56 -16.30
C GLU A 140 12.34 9.83 -15.06
N VAL A 141 11.59 9.84 -13.95
CA VAL A 141 11.98 9.11 -12.73
C VAL A 141 11.98 7.59 -12.96
N LYS A 142 10.98 7.06 -13.67
CA LYS A 142 10.92 5.64 -14.03
C LYS A 142 12.07 5.23 -14.94
N GLN A 143 12.37 6.02 -15.98
CA GLN A 143 13.49 5.78 -16.89
C GLN A 143 14.83 5.86 -16.17
N LEU A 144 14.97 6.82 -15.26
CA LEU A 144 16.18 6.99 -14.47
C LEU A 144 16.38 5.80 -13.54
N LEU A 145 15.45 5.53 -12.62
CA LEU A 145 15.58 4.53 -11.55
C LEU A 145 15.41 3.08 -12.03
N GLY A 146 14.71 2.89 -13.14
CA GLY A 146 14.31 1.58 -13.67
C GLY A 146 13.25 0.90 -12.81
N ALA A 147 12.75 -0.25 -13.29
CA ALA A 147 11.87 -1.11 -12.51
C ALA A 147 12.60 -1.56 -11.24
N GLY A 148 11.96 -1.38 -10.10
CA GLY A 148 12.47 -1.86 -8.83
C GLY A 148 12.46 -3.39 -8.81
N LYS A 149 13.59 -3.99 -8.44
CA LYS A 149 13.66 -5.42 -8.11
C LYS A 149 13.11 -5.64 -6.70
N ALA A 150 11.90 -5.18 -6.40
CA ALA A 150 11.20 -5.72 -5.24
C ALA A 150 11.12 -7.22 -5.49
N VAL A 151 11.93 -7.98 -4.76
CA VAL A 151 11.74 -9.42 -4.64
C VAL A 151 10.27 -9.55 -4.27
N GLU A 152 9.45 -10.09 -5.18
CA GLU A 152 8.05 -10.39 -4.89
C GLU A 152 8.04 -11.00 -3.51
N GLU A 153 7.24 -10.41 -2.60
CA GLU A 153 7.12 -10.84 -1.21
C GLU A 153 7.34 -12.33 -1.19
N THR A 154 8.50 -12.77 -0.68
CA THR A 154 8.85 -14.18 -0.72
C THR A 154 7.74 -14.83 0.07
N LYS A 155 6.75 -15.39 -0.65
CA LYS A 155 5.66 -16.14 -0.06
C LYS A 155 6.39 -17.23 0.67
N LEU A 156 6.53 -17.05 1.98
CA LEU A 156 7.28 -17.96 2.81
C LEU A 156 6.65 -19.31 2.52
N LYS A 157 7.50 -20.26 2.10
CA LYS A 157 7.00 -21.60 1.80
C LYS A 157 6.21 -22.05 3.04
N PRO A 158 4.95 -22.49 2.88
CA PRO A 158 4.19 -22.98 4.02
C PRO A 158 5.02 -24.03 4.76
N LEU A 159 4.94 -24.01 6.09
CA LEU A 159 5.60 -25.00 6.94
C LEU A 159 5.31 -26.41 6.38
N SER A 160 6.31 -27.30 6.39
CA SER A 160 6.07 -28.70 6.06
C SER A 160 5.03 -29.27 7.03
N SER A 161 4.24 -30.26 6.57
CA SER A 161 3.25 -30.95 7.42
C SER A 161 3.88 -31.40 8.75
N GLU A 162 5.07 -31.97 8.70
CA GLU A 162 5.81 -32.45 9.87
C GLU A 162 6.18 -31.32 10.86
N ALA A 163 6.55 -30.14 10.38
CA ALA A 163 6.83 -28.99 11.24
C ALA A 163 5.54 -28.43 11.85
N ALA A 164 4.42 -28.45 11.11
CA ALA A 164 3.13 -28.04 11.64
C ALA A 164 2.66 -28.99 12.76
N ASP A 165 2.81 -30.30 12.56
CA ASP A 165 2.43 -31.33 13.53
C ASP A 165 3.30 -31.25 14.81
N ALA A 166 4.60 -30.94 14.68
CA ALA A 166 5.50 -30.74 15.81
C ALA A 166 5.19 -29.46 16.62
N HIS A 167 4.50 -28.49 16.01
CA HIS A 167 4.08 -27.24 16.64
C HIS A 167 2.61 -27.26 17.12
N CYS A 168 1.89 -28.37 16.91
CA CYS A 168 0.55 -28.53 17.47
C CYS A 168 0.63 -28.61 19.01
N PRO A 169 -0.16 -27.82 19.74
CA PRO A 169 -0.26 -27.98 21.18
C PRO A 169 -0.76 -29.39 21.51
N GLN A 170 -0.29 -29.94 22.62
CA GLN A 170 -0.75 -31.23 23.11
C GLN A 170 -2.26 -31.22 23.36
N LEU A 171 -2.92 -32.36 23.11
CA LEU A 171 -4.36 -32.48 23.31
C LEU A 171 -4.67 -32.35 24.81
N PRO A 172 -5.79 -31.71 25.16
CA PRO A 172 -6.15 -31.48 26.55
C PRO A 172 -6.36 -32.78 27.36
N GLU A 173 -6.75 -33.87 26.69
CA GLU A 173 -6.90 -35.20 27.31
C GLU A 173 -5.55 -35.76 27.79
N ASP A 174 -4.46 -35.47 27.08
CA ASP A 174 -3.11 -35.88 27.43
C ASP A 174 -2.51 -35.04 28.58
N LEU A 175 -3.15 -33.91 28.91
CA LEU A 175 -2.75 -32.98 29.97
C LEU A 175 -3.47 -33.23 31.30
N VAL A 176 -4.42 -34.17 31.36
CA VAL A 176 -5.25 -34.44 32.56
C VAL A 176 -4.43 -34.95 33.75
N GLY A 177 -3.27 -35.58 33.50
CA GLY A 177 -2.31 -36.02 34.53
C GLY A 177 -1.12 -35.10 34.75
N ALA A 178 -1.02 -33.98 34.01
CA ALA A 178 0.10 -33.07 34.13
C ALA A 178 0.06 -32.38 35.50
N LEU A 179 1.07 -32.63 36.33
CA LEU A 179 1.28 -31.88 37.56
C LEU A 179 1.46 -30.41 37.19
N HIS A 180 0.56 -29.56 37.66
CA HIS A 180 0.71 -28.12 37.55
C HIS A 180 1.86 -27.70 38.45
N GLU A 181 3.08 -27.78 37.92
CA GLU A 181 4.23 -27.28 38.63
C GLU A 181 4.08 -25.76 38.76
N PRO A 182 4.13 -25.21 39.98
CA PRO A 182 4.07 -23.77 40.16
C PRO A 182 5.22 -23.15 39.38
N VAL A 183 4.90 -22.28 38.41
CA VAL A 183 5.91 -21.59 37.60
C VAL A 183 6.91 -20.94 38.53
N HIS A 184 8.14 -21.48 38.56
CA HIS A 184 9.21 -20.93 39.38
C HIS A 184 9.64 -19.59 38.79
N ARG A 185 8.93 -18.53 39.22
CA ARG A 185 9.37 -17.17 38.99
C ARG A 185 10.53 -16.93 39.92
N GLU A 186 11.75 -17.11 39.42
CA GLU A 186 12.89 -16.49 40.07
C GLU A 186 12.58 -14.99 40.15
N VAL A 187 12.23 -14.49 41.34
CA VAL A 187 12.11 -13.06 41.63
C VAL A 187 13.52 -12.50 41.66
N ARG A 188 14.23 -12.57 40.53
CA ARG A 188 15.38 -11.70 40.32
C ARG A 188 14.80 -10.30 40.23
N ARG A 189 15.28 -9.42 41.11
CA ARG A 189 15.02 -7.98 41.06
C ARG A 189 15.11 -7.57 39.59
N SER A 190 13.98 -7.21 39.01
CA SER A 190 13.91 -6.68 37.66
C SER A 190 14.92 -5.54 37.60
N ARG A 191 15.95 -5.68 36.78
CA ARG A 191 16.91 -4.59 36.57
C ARG A 191 16.09 -3.45 36.00
N SER A 192 15.92 -2.38 36.78
CA SER A 192 15.34 -1.15 36.26
C SER A 192 16.21 -0.72 35.07
N ALA A 193 15.55 -0.44 33.94
CA ALA A 193 16.23 0.05 32.75
C ALA A 193 16.97 1.35 33.13
N LYS A 194 18.31 1.31 33.13
CA LYS A 194 19.13 2.51 33.33
C LYS A 194 19.00 3.36 32.07
N THR A 195 18.24 4.44 32.15
CA THR A 195 18.28 5.50 31.14
C THR A 195 19.62 6.23 31.25
N THR A 196 20.43 6.19 30.21
CA THR A 196 21.68 6.95 30.12
C THR A 196 21.38 8.32 29.52
N ARG A 197 21.16 9.32 30.38
CA ARG A 197 21.09 10.72 29.94
C ARG A 197 22.50 11.24 29.67
N SER A 198 22.93 11.18 28.42
CA SER A 198 24.15 11.88 27.97
C SER A 198 23.94 13.39 28.11
N ARG A 199 24.56 14.00 29.12
CA ARG A 199 24.64 15.45 29.26
C ARG A 199 25.82 15.93 28.43
N LYS A 200 25.53 16.41 27.21
CA LYS A 200 26.50 17.13 26.37
C LYS A 200 26.91 18.40 27.12
N GLY A 201 28.13 18.41 27.66
CA GLY A 201 28.74 19.59 28.24
C GLY A 201 28.97 20.65 27.16
N GLY A 202 28.33 21.80 27.31
CA GLY A 202 28.75 23.02 26.66
C GLY A 202 29.97 23.56 27.42
N GLY A 203 31.15 23.40 26.83
CA GLY A 203 32.34 24.13 27.24
C GLY A 203 32.30 25.51 26.61
N SER A 204 32.12 26.54 27.43
CA SER A 204 32.50 27.90 27.10
C SER A 204 33.94 28.11 27.53
N GLN A 205 34.80 28.44 26.57
CA GLN A 205 35.98 29.30 26.75
C GLN A 205 36.08 30.17 25.50
#